data_AF-A0A7W5HHU0-F1
#
_entry.id   AF-A0A7W5HHU0-F1
#
_cell.length_a   1.000
_cell.length_b   1.000
_cell.length_c   1.000
_cell.angle_alpha   90.00
_cell.angle_beta   90.00
_cell.angle_gamma   90.00
#
_symmetry.space_group_name_H-M   'P 1'
#
loop_
_entity.id
_entity.type
_entity.pdbx_description
1 polymer ?
#
loop_
_entity_poly.entity_id
_entity_poly.type
_entity_poly.pdbx_seq_one_letter_code
_entity_poly.pdbx_strand_id
1 'polypeptide(L)'
;MTSSSPGLTEKDLAILAYYVKTRNRERYWNYLATRPGDDGYGDLALGVVRNDNMPGATANLYAKTYAKEHNGRVLTEREWDNFGVDLIGRDLLLRKEHFYQNSHPDLALNLPVKDVQKAHDLSFNKIDIDPNAWTPRKALEALRLDERGAEVQTEALWKSMLNNRFLGMPRLIHTLSEIATVDSLRAAERAIYSKDMSAAYFSALDQWTNQRPHFIGDRKHYFARERDGAWIEIMASPMSMNSSMGATMDEPLMRDVTDPAERAQLEDTYQLRREREKARDATHPDDTSQLVPSQHPLTHVVPRASAPLPGEDPLYSNLRQRLPMEVSNDQVALLSCHVRRYESLRPISVNDAQLEDNQMVVTMPHKRVTLSMDVPAPPKEFSMEQAQQLDADAREQAIERQISFARQLAMERRGHSLSR
;
A
#
# COMPACT_ATOMS: atom_id res chain seq x y z
N MET A 1 15.39 -9.38 -40.56
CA MET A 1 15.14 -10.29 -39.44
C MET A 1 14.07 -9.64 -38.59
N THR A 2 12.83 -10.09 -38.75
CA THR A 2 11.66 -9.59 -38.02
C THR A 2 11.79 -10.00 -36.56
N SER A 3 11.89 -9.05 -35.63
CA SER A 3 11.85 -9.34 -34.20
C SER A 3 10.49 -9.97 -33.90
N SER A 4 10.48 -11.27 -33.59
CA SER A 4 9.31 -11.93 -33.03
C SER A 4 8.86 -11.16 -31.79
N SER A 5 7.58 -10.83 -31.68
CA SER A 5 6.99 -10.23 -30.49
C SER A 5 7.40 -11.02 -29.23
N PRO A 6 7.67 -10.37 -28.10
CA PRO A 6 7.98 -11.06 -26.84
C PRO A 6 6.81 -11.98 -26.44
N GLY A 7 7.13 -13.22 -26.09
CA GLY A 7 6.15 -14.27 -25.74
C GLY A 7 6.83 -15.50 -25.16
N LEU A 8 6.06 -16.41 -24.56
CA LEU A 8 6.60 -17.65 -24.00
C LEU A 8 7.09 -18.60 -25.10
N THR A 9 8.07 -19.43 -24.76
CA THR A 9 8.54 -20.56 -25.55
C THR A 9 8.09 -21.89 -24.92
N GLU A 10 8.26 -22.99 -25.65
CA GLU A 10 8.02 -24.33 -25.11
C GLU A 10 8.91 -24.64 -23.89
N LYS A 11 10.15 -24.13 -23.91
CA LYS A 11 11.09 -24.23 -22.78
C LYS A 11 10.56 -23.48 -21.56
N ASP A 12 9.98 -22.29 -21.74
CA ASP A 12 9.35 -21.53 -20.65
C ASP A 12 8.18 -22.32 -20.03
N LEU A 13 7.31 -22.89 -20.87
CA LEU A 13 6.19 -23.72 -20.38
C LEU A 13 6.65 -24.98 -19.63
N ALA A 14 7.77 -25.58 -20.02
CA ALA A 14 8.37 -26.71 -19.31
C ALA A 14 8.88 -26.31 -17.92
N ILE A 15 9.53 -25.15 -17.80
CA ILE A 15 9.99 -24.60 -16.52
C ILE A 15 8.80 -24.27 -15.61
N LEU A 16 7.78 -23.60 -16.13
CA LEU A 16 6.55 -23.32 -15.38
C LEU A 16 5.85 -24.60 -14.92
N ALA A 17 5.78 -25.63 -15.77
CA ALA A 17 5.23 -26.95 -15.41
C ALA A 17 6.01 -27.63 -14.30
N TYR A 18 7.35 -27.50 -14.29
CA TYR A 18 8.16 -28.00 -13.19
C TYR A 18 7.81 -27.30 -11.86
N TYR A 19 7.64 -25.97 -11.87
CA TYR A 19 7.27 -25.23 -10.66
C TYR A 19 5.84 -25.54 -10.19
N VAL A 20 4.89 -25.79 -11.08
CA VAL A 20 3.57 -26.33 -10.71
C VAL A 20 3.70 -27.71 -10.07
N LYS A 21 4.45 -28.63 -10.70
CA LYS A 21 4.66 -30.00 -10.21
C LYS A 21 5.33 -30.04 -8.83
N THR A 22 6.30 -29.15 -8.60
CA THR A 22 7.01 -29.01 -7.33
C THR A 22 6.30 -28.07 -6.35
N ARG A 23 5.12 -27.56 -6.71
CA ARG A 23 4.29 -26.65 -5.89
C ARG A 23 5.00 -25.35 -5.52
N ASN A 24 5.99 -24.95 -6.31
CA ASN A 24 6.85 -23.80 -6.06
C ASN A 24 6.27 -22.52 -6.67
N ARG A 25 5.30 -21.93 -5.96
CA ARG A 25 4.61 -20.71 -6.40
C ARG A 25 5.53 -19.51 -6.53
N GLU A 26 6.50 -19.39 -5.61
CA GLU A 26 7.44 -18.26 -5.63
C GLU A 26 8.30 -18.30 -6.90
N ARG A 27 8.88 -19.45 -7.23
CA ARG A 27 9.66 -19.59 -8.47
C ARG A 27 8.81 -19.50 -9.73
N TYR A 28 7.57 -19.99 -9.71
CA TYR A 28 6.63 -19.86 -10.82
C TYR A 28 6.43 -18.39 -11.22
N TRP A 29 6.03 -17.54 -10.27
CA TRP A 29 5.79 -16.12 -10.54
C TRP A 29 7.07 -15.34 -10.79
N ASN A 30 8.16 -15.68 -10.08
CA ASN A 30 9.47 -15.11 -10.33
C ASN A 30 9.93 -15.35 -11.78
N TYR A 31 9.73 -16.56 -12.29
CA TYR A 31 10.11 -16.89 -13.65
C TYR A 31 9.40 -16.00 -14.67
N LEU A 32 8.08 -15.86 -14.54
CA LEU A 32 7.25 -14.98 -15.37
C LEU A 32 7.71 -13.52 -15.30
N ALA A 33 7.89 -12.99 -14.09
CA ALA A 33 8.35 -11.63 -13.85
C ALA A 33 9.70 -11.28 -14.51
N THR A 34 10.57 -12.27 -14.72
CA THR A 34 11.86 -12.06 -15.41
C THR A 34 11.80 -12.16 -16.92
N ARG A 35 10.65 -12.49 -17.52
CA ARG A 35 10.54 -12.65 -18.98
C ARG A 35 10.51 -11.29 -19.66
N PRO A 36 11.29 -11.09 -20.75
CA PRO A 36 11.17 -9.90 -21.57
C PRO A 36 9.74 -9.74 -22.09
N GLY A 37 9.13 -8.58 -21.84
CA GLY A 37 7.76 -8.27 -22.26
C GLY A 37 6.66 -8.73 -21.29
N ASP A 38 7.00 -9.21 -20.09
CA ASP A 38 6.02 -9.37 -19.00
C ASP A 38 5.33 -8.04 -18.69
N ASP A 39 4.02 -8.09 -18.43
CA ASP A 39 3.17 -6.94 -18.18
C ASP A 39 3.09 -6.51 -16.71
N GLY A 40 3.82 -7.19 -15.82
CA GLY A 40 3.85 -6.95 -14.39
C GLY A 40 2.95 -7.87 -13.57
N TYR A 41 2.19 -8.78 -14.19
CA TYR A 41 1.37 -9.74 -13.44
C TYR A 41 2.21 -10.70 -12.59
N GLY A 42 3.33 -11.19 -13.12
CA GLY A 42 4.26 -12.03 -12.36
C GLY A 42 4.80 -11.33 -11.12
N ASP A 43 5.22 -10.07 -11.24
CA ASP A 43 5.71 -9.25 -10.13
C ASP A 43 4.65 -9.04 -9.05
N LEU A 44 3.42 -8.75 -9.48
CA LEU A 44 2.31 -8.54 -8.56
C LEU A 44 1.99 -9.81 -7.76
N ALA A 45 1.89 -10.96 -8.44
CA ALA A 45 1.61 -12.24 -7.81
C ALA A 45 2.75 -12.67 -6.87
N LEU A 46 4.00 -12.34 -7.21
CA LEU A 46 5.16 -12.62 -6.36
C LEU A 46 5.08 -11.90 -5.01
N GLY A 47 4.66 -10.63 -5.00
CA GLY A 47 4.41 -9.87 -3.77
C GLY A 47 3.33 -10.49 -2.88
N VAL A 48 2.27 -11.05 -3.49
CA VAL A 48 1.21 -11.79 -2.77
C VAL A 48 1.77 -13.07 -2.15
N VAL A 49 2.54 -13.86 -2.90
CA VAL A 49 3.12 -15.12 -2.40
C VAL A 49 4.08 -14.89 -1.23
N ARG A 50 4.92 -13.85 -1.31
CA ARG A 50 5.89 -13.53 -0.26
C ARG A 50 5.30 -12.71 0.89
N ASN A 51 4.14 -12.08 0.68
CA ASN A 51 3.52 -11.14 1.61
C ASN A 51 4.52 -10.06 2.07
N ASP A 52 5.37 -9.58 1.17
CA ASP A 52 6.54 -8.77 1.53
C ASP A 52 6.50 -7.36 0.92
N ASN A 53 5.44 -6.99 0.21
CA ASN A 53 5.13 -5.63 -0.20
C ASN A 53 3.66 -5.26 0.10
N MET A 54 3.34 -3.97 0.01
CA MET A 54 2.00 -3.45 0.34
C MET A 54 0.87 -4.02 -0.52
N PRO A 55 0.98 -4.08 -1.86
CA PRO A 55 -0.08 -4.66 -2.69
C PRO A 55 -0.35 -6.13 -2.35
N GLY A 56 0.70 -6.92 -2.12
CA GLY A 56 0.61 -8.33 -1.77
C GLY A 56 -0.07 -8.55 -0.42
N ALA A 57 0.36 -7.79 0.60
CA ALA A 57 -0.23 -7.87 1.94
C ALA A 57 -1.69 -7.39 1.98
N THR A 58 -2.01 -6.34 1.24
CA THR A 58 -3.39 -5.85 1.08
C THR A 58 -4.29 -6.91 0.45
N ALA A 59 -3.85 -7.55 -0.65
CA ALA A 59 -4.63 -8.57 -1.33
C ALA A 59 -4.85 -9.81 -0.44
N ASN A 60 -3.82 -10.26 0.27
CA ASN A 60 -3.94 -11.37 1.21
C ASN A 60 -4.92 -11.06 2.36
N LEU A 61 -4.86 -9.85 2.93
CA LEU A 61 -5.75 -9.48 4.02
C LEU A 61 -7.19 -9.28 3.53
N TYR A 62 -7.38 -8.66 2.37
CA TYR A 62 -8.70 -8.53 1.75
C TYR A 62 -9.35 -9.91 1.55
N ALA A 63 -8.62 -10.87 0.95
CA ALA A 63 -9.14 -12.21 0.72
C ALA A 63 -9.48 -12.94 2.04
N LYS A 64 -8.63 -12.83 3.07
CA LYS A 64 -8.87 -13.39 4.41
C LYS A 64 -10.11 -12.83 5.08
N THR A 65 -10.24 -11.51 5.09
CA THR A 65 -11.39 -10.82 5.69
C THR A 65 -12.66 -11.14 4.92
N TYR A 66 -12.62 -11.11 3.58
CA TYR A 66 -13.77 -11.44 2.74
C TYR A 66 -14.27 -12.86 3.00
N ALA A 67 -13.37 -13.85 3.02
CA ALA A 67 -13.72 -15.24 3.32
C ALA A 67 -14.36 -15.41 4.72
N LYS A 68 -13.84 -14.68 5.71
CA LYS A 68 -14.41 -14.69 7.07
C LYS A 68 -15.82 -14.09 7.10
N GLU A 69 -15.99 -12.92 6.51
CA GLU A 69 -17.24 -12.15 6.63
C GLU A 69 -18.36 -12.68 5.72
N HIS A 70 -18.02 -13.16 4.53
CA HIS A 70 -19.01 -13.55 3.51
C HIS A 70 -19.19 -15.07 3.40
N ASN A 71 -18.17 -15.85 3.75
CA ASN A 71 -18.23 -17.31 3.70
C ASN A 71 -18.18 -17.96 5.09
N GLY A 72 -17.95 -17.19 6.16
CA GLY A 72 -17.80 -17.73 7.52
C GLY A 72 -16.54 -18.59 7.71
N ARG A 73 -15.55 -18.47 6.82
CA ARG A 73 -14.35 -19.32 6.79
C ARG A 73 -13.12 -18.57 7.23
N VAL A 74 -12.39 -19.11 8.21
CA VAL A 74 -11.04 -18.67 8.58
C VAL A 74 -10.07 -19.76 8.14
N LEU A 75 -9.34 -19.50 7.07
CA LEU A 75 -8.37 -20.43 6.51
C LEU A 75 -6.98 -20.24 7.14
N THR A 76 -6.30 -21.36 7.38
CA THR A 76 -4.88 -21.44 7.78
C THR A 76 -3.95 -20.99 6.65
N GLU A 77 -2.69 -20.67 6.97
CA GLU A 77 -1.71 -20.31 5.94
C GLU A 77 -1.45 -21.47 4.95
N ARG A 78 -1.59 -22.73 5.40
CA ARG A 78 -1.47 -23.91 4.54
C ARG A 78 -2.65 -24.08 3.59
N GLU A 79 -3.87 -23.78 4.03
CA GLU A 79 -5.03 -23.77 3.13
C GLU A 79 -4.90 -22.67 2.07
N TRP A 80 -4.44 -21.48 2.43
CA TRP A 80 -4.11 -20.43 1.46
C TRP A 80 -2.94 -20.82 0.53
N ASP A 81 -1.96 -21.57 1.03
CA ASP A 81 -0.90 -22.13 0.19
C ASP A 81 -1.46 -23.09 -0.86
N ASN A 82 -2.32 -24.02 -0.43
CA ASN A 82 -2.99 -24.98 -1.29
C ASN A 82 -3.84 -24.30 -2.36
N PHE A 83 -4.57 -23.24 -1.99
CA PHE A 83 -5.26 -22.37 -2.94
C PHE A 83 -4.30 -21.82 -4.00
N GLY A 84 -3.17 -21.25 -3.56
CA GLY A 84 -2.19 -20.70 -4.50
C GLY A 84 -1.54 -21.76 -5.40
N VAL A 85 -1.41 -23.00 -4.94
CA VAL A 85 -0.85 -24.10 -5.75
C VAL A 85 -1.85 -24.52 -6.81
N ASP A 86 -3.14 -24.57 -6.46
CA ASP A 86 -4.22 -24.78 -7.44
C ASP A 86 -4.23 -23.66 -8.49
N LEU A 87 -4.09 -22.40 -8.04
CA LEU A 87 -4.09 -21.23 -8.91
C LEU A 87 -2.98 -21.29 -9.98
N ILE A 88 -1.72 -21.56 -9.61
CA ILE A 88 -0.64 -21.66 -10.60
C ILE A 88 -0.84 -22.82 -11.58
N GLY A 89 -1.52 -23.90 -11.14
CA GLY A 89 -1.89 -25.01 -12.01
C GLY A 89 -2.90 -24.59 -13.07
N ARG A 90 -3.93 -23.83 -12.69
CA ARG A 90 -4.95 -23.31 -13.62
C ARG A 90 -4.41 -22.22 -14.53
N ASP A 91 -3.59 -21.32 -13.99
CA ASP A 91 -2.87 -20.30 -14.75
C ASP A 91 -2.03 -20.95 -15.86
N LEU A 92 -1.21 -21.97 -15.53
CA LEU A 92 -0.42 -22.69 -16.52
C LEU A 92 -1.27 -23.34 -17.62
N LEU A 93 -2.45 -23.88 -17.29
CA LEU A 93 -3.34 -24.48 -18.29
C LEU A 93 -3.80 -23.44 -19.32
N LEU A 94 -4.16 -22.24 -18.88
CA LEU A 94 -4.58 -21.14 -19.78
C LEU A 94 -3.41 -20.62 -20.62
N ARG A 95 -2.19 -20.56 -20.06
CA ARG A 95 -0.99 -20.23 -20.84
C ARG A 95 -0.72 -21.27 -21.93
N LYS A 96 -0.87 -22.56 -21.61
CA LYS A 96 -0.74 -23.66 -22.57
C LYS A 96 -1.82 -23.61 -23.66
N GLU A 97 -3.05 -23.24 -23.30
CA GLU A 97 -4.15 -23.04 -24.24
C GLU A 97 -3.77 -21.95 -25.26
N HIS A 98 -3.35 -20.77 -24.80
CA HIS A 98 -2.91 -19.69 -25.69
C HIS A 98 -1.70 -20.09 -26.55
N PHE A 99 -0.71 -20.76 -25.97
CA PHE A 99 0.49 -21.14 -26.69
C PHE A 99 0.23 -22.22 -27.75
N TYR A 100 -0.36 -23.36 -27.37
CA TYR A 100 -0.50 -24.52 -28.26
C TYR A 100 -1.74 -24.46 -29.15
N GLN A 101 -2.87 -23.97 -28.62
CA GLN A 101 -4.15 -24.05 -29.33
C GLN A 101 -4.41 -22.77 -30.11
N ASN A 102 -4.14 -21.62 -29.50
CA ASN A 102 -4.44 -20.33 -30.12
C ASN A 102 -3.23 -19.76 -30.88
N SER A 103 -2.04 -20.36 -30.76
CA SER A 103 -0.80 -19.89 -31.40
C SER A 103 -0.43 -18.44 -31.02
N HIS A 104 -0.74 -18.05 -29.79
CA HIS A 104 -0.49 -16.72 -29.22
C HIS A 104 0.50 -16.80 -28.04
N PRO A 105 1.81 -16.96 -28.30
CA PRO A 105 2.83 -17.02 -27.26
C PRO A 105 2.95 -15.71 -26.46
N ASP A 106 2.57 -14.58 -27.06
CA ASP A 106 2.46 -13.27 -26.43
C ASP A 106 1.36 -13.23 -25.37
N LEU A 107 0.17 -13.76 -25.68
CA LEU A 107 -0.92 -13.91 -24.70
C LEU A 107 -0.63 -15.01 -23.67
N ALA A 108 0.15 -16.03 -24.03
CA ALA A 108 0.63 -17.00 -23.07
C ALA A 108 1.58 -16.38 -22.03
N LEU A 109 2.33 -15.34 -22.41
CA LEU A 109 3.15 -14.55 -21.47
C LEU A 109 2.28 -13.58 -20.66
N ASN A 110 1.42 -12.82 -21.34
CA ASN A 110 0.56 -11.81 -20.73
C ASN A 110 -0.91 -12.25 -20.86
N LEU A 111 -1.35 -13.08 -19.92
CA LEU A 111 -2.70 -13.62 -19.96
C LEU A 111 -3.74 -12.49 -19.95
N PRO A 112 -4.74 -12.54 -20.84
CA PRO A 112 -5.90 -11.66 -20.76
C PRO A 112 -6.56 -11.71 -19.37
N VAL A 113 -7.08 -10.59 -18.89
CA VAL A 113 -7.69 -10.48 -17.56
C VAL A 113 -8.85 -11.46 -17.37
N LYS A 114 -9.61 -11.77 -18.44
CA LYS A 114 -10.66 -12.79 -18.40
C LYS A 114 -10.12 -14.17 -18.02
N ASP A 115 -8.91 -14.51 -18.45
CA ASP A 115 -8.28 -15.81 -18.22
C ASP A 115 -7.67 -15.83 -16.81
N VAL A 116 -7.01 -14.73 -16.41
CA VAL A 116 -6.57 -14.54 -15.01
C VAL A 116 -7.75 -14.67 -14.05
N GLN A 117 -8.86 -13.99 -14.33
CA GLN A 117 -10.09 -14.07 -13.53
C GLN A 117 -10.65 -15.49 -13.50
N LYS A 118 -10.77 -16.16 -14.66
CA LYS A 118 -11.21 -17.55 -14.74
C LYS A 118 -10.37 -18.46 -13.84
N ALA A 119 -9.04 -18.31 -13.81
CA ALA A 119 -8.18 -19.10 -12.93
C ALA A 119 -8.47 -18.84 -11.44
N HIS A 120 -8.67 -17.58 -11.05
CA HIS A 120 -9.01 -17.20 -9.67
C HIS A 120 -10.38 -17.75 -9.27
N ASP A 121 -11.41 -17.51 -10.07
CA ASP A 121 -12.79 -17.95 -9.81
C ASP A 121 -12.86 -19.45 -9.56
N LEU A 122 -12.24 -20.19 -10.47
CA LEU A 122 -12.18 -21.63 -10.41
C LEU A 122 -11.44 -22.13 -9.16
N SER A 123 -10.39 -21.42 -8.73
CA SER A 123 -9.62 -21.76 -7.52
C SER A 123 -10.37 -21.42 -6.24
N PHE A 124 -11.07 -20.28 -6.19
CA PHE A 124 -11.88 -19.85 -5.06
C PHE A 124 -13.10 -20.75 -4.88
N ASN A 125 -13.80 -21.07 -5.98
CA ASN A 125 -14.94 -21.99 -5.97
C ASN A 125 -14.56 -23.39 -5.47
N LYS A 126 -13.34 -23.87 -5.76
CA LYS A 126 -12.87 -25.19 -5.28
C LYS A 126 -12.79 -25.29 -3.75
N ILE A 127 -12.59 -24.15 -3.08
CA ILE A 127 -12.48 -24.06 -1.63
C ILE A 127 -13.69 -23.34 -1.02
N ASP A 128 -14.83 -23.32 -1.72
CA ASP A 128 -16.10 -22.71 -1.28
C ASP A 128 -15.93 -21.28 -0.74
N ILE A 129 -15.07 -20.49 -1.38
CA ILE A 129 -14.94 -19.05 -1.14
C ILE A 129 -15.51 -18.33 -2.35
N ASP A 130 -16.27 -17.26 -2.09
CA ASP A 130 -16.81 -16.42 -3.15
C ASP A 130 -15.65 -15.78 -3.94
N PRO A 131 -15.59 -15.92 -5.27
CA PRO A 131 -14.56 -15.33 -6.11
C PRO A 131 -14.34 -13.82 -5.94
N ASN A 132 -15.30 -13.09 -5.36
CA ASN A 132 -15.14 -11.68 -4.98
C ASN A 132 -14.09 -11.43 -3.89
N ALA A 133 -13.57 -12.49 -3.27
CA ALA A 133 -12.35 -12.44 -2.46
C ALA A 133 -11.10 -12.10 -3.29
N TRP A 134 -11.14 -12.24 -4.62
CA TRP A 134 -10.12 -11.68 -5.51
C TRP A 134 -10.30 -10.17 -5.64
N THR A 135 -9.32 -9.41 -5.13
CA THR A 135 -9.32 -7.94 -5.04
C THR A 135 -9.90 -7.23 -6.28
N PRO A 136 -9.46 -7.51 -7.53
CA PRO A 136 -9.94 -6.78 -8.71
C PRO A 136 -11.35 -7.16 -9.17
N ARG A 137 -11.89 -8.32 -8.77
CA ARG A 137 -13.04 -8.94 -9.42
C ARG A 137 -14.25 -8.02 -9.51
N LYS A 138 -14.65 -7.40 -8.40
CA LYS A 138 -15.86 -6.55 -8.37
C LYS A 138 -15.75 -5.36 -9.33
N ALA A 139 -14.57 -4.74 -9.45
CA ALA A 139 -14.34 -3.66 -10.42
C ALA A 139 -14.49 -4.16 -11.85
N LEU A 140 -13.84 -5.30 -12.16
CA LEU A 140 -13.80 -5.87 -13.50
C LEU A 140 -15.20 -6.33 -13.96
N GLU A 141 -15.95 -7.00 -13.09
CA GLU A 141 -17.32 -7.44 -13.40
C GLU A 141 -18.28 -6.26 -13.54
N ALA A 142 -18.13 -5.22 -12.72
CA ALA A 142 -18.96 -4.03 -12.81
C ALA A 142 -18.80 -3.31 -14.15
N LEU A 143 -17.55 -3.17 -14.64
CA LEU A 143 -17.26 -2.62 -15.97
C LEU A 143 -17.81 -3.49 -17.09
N ARG A 144 -17.77 -4.82 -16.95
CA ARG A 144 -18.32 -5.73 -17.96
C ARG A 144 -19.83 -5.59 -18.14
N LEU A 145 -20.55 -5.23 -17.08
CA LEU A 145 -22.00 -5.12 -17.09
C LEU A 145 -22.51 -3.77 -17.65
N ASP A 146 -21.65 -2.75 -17.74
CA ASP A 146 -22.06 -1.37 -18.02
C ASP A 146 -22.05 -1.01 -19.53
N GLU A 147 -21.16 -1.58 -20.35
CA GLU A 147 -20.93 -1.04 -21.71
C GLU A 147 -20.70 -2.04 -22.87
N ARG A 148 -21.04 -1.62 -24.10
CA ARG A 148 -20.50 -2.22 -25.34
C ARG A 148 -19.04 -1.83 -25.51
N GLY A 149 -18.13 -2.80 -25.55
CA GLY A 149 -16.68 -2.56 -25.51
C GLY A 149 -16.04 -2.81 -24.14
N ALA A 150 -16.82 -3.33 -23.19
CA ALA A 150 -16.44 -3.79 -21.86
C ALA A 150 -15.06 -4.47 -21.76
N GLU A 151 -14.75 -5.41 -22.67
CA GLU A 151 -13.49 -6.16 -22.58
C GLU A 151 -12.25 -5.29 -22.79
N VAL A 152 -12.30 -4.29 -23.68
CA VAL A 152 -11.15 -3.39 -23.92
C VAL A 152 -10.88 -2.52 -22.68
N GLN A 153 -11.94 -2.04 -22.05
CA GLN A 153 -11.83 -1.21 -20.83
C GLN A 153 -11.43 -2.03 -19.62
N THR A 154 -11.94 -3.26 -19.50
CA THR A 154 -11.55 -4.21 -18.45
C THR A 154 -10.07 -4.57 -18.56
N GLU A 155 -9.57 -4.79 -19.77
CA GLU A 155 -8.13 -5.00 -20.03
C GLU A 155 -7.30 -3.74 -19.74
N ALA A 156 -7.79 -2.54 -20.08
CA ALA A 156 -7.10 -1.29 -19.78
C ALA A 156 -6.97 -1.06 -18.27
N LEU A 157 -8.05 -1.28 -17.52
CA LEU A 157 -8.06 -1.23 -16.05
C LEU A 157 -7.10 -2.27 -15.47
N TRP A 158 -7.15 -3.50 -15.97
CA TRP A 158 -6.23 -4.55 -15.51
C TRP A 158 -4.78 -4.14 -15.71
N LYS A 159 -4.41 -3.66 -16.90
CA LYS A 159 -3.04 -3.21 -17.19
C LYS A 159 -2.63 -2.02 -16.32
N SER A 160 -3.53 -1.09 -16.01
CA SER A 160 -3.21 0.00 -15.08
C SER A 160 -2.94 -0.53 -13.67
N MET A 161 -3.68 -1.56 -13.22
CA MET A 161 -3.45 -2.23 -11.93
C MET A 161 -2.14 -3.02 -11.85
N LEU A 162 -1.59 -3.47 -12.98
CA LEU A 162 -0.32 -4.21 -13.02
C LEU A 162 0.91 -3.31 -12.89
N ASN A 163 0.77 -2.00 -13.12
CA ASN A 163 1.88 -1.06 -13.06
C ASN A 163 2.32 -0.78 -11.60
N ASN A 164 3.35 -1.49 -11.14
CA ASN A 164 3.80 -1.52 -9.74
C ASN A 164 4.78 -0.40 -9.32
N ARG A 165 4.93 0.69 -10.10
CA ARG A 165 5.94 1.74 -9.86
C ARG A 165 5.79 2.55 -8.56
N PHE A 166 4.76 2.30 -7.74
CA PHE A 166 4.45 3.06 -6.52
C PHE A 166 3.95 2.14 -5.40
N LEU A 167 3.85 2.65 -4.17
CA LEU A 167 3.47 1.96 -2.91
C LEU A 167 2.08 1.27 -2.87
N GLY A 168 1.47 0.93 -4.01
CA GLY A 168 0.15 0.32 -4.11
C GLY A 168 -1.03 1.29 -3.92
N MET A 169 -0.77 2.53 -3.49
CA MET A 169 -1.80 3.56 -3.29
C MET A 169 -2.41 4.13 -4.58
N PRO A 170 -1.64 4.44 -5.65
CA PRO A 170 -2.25 4.80 -6.93
C PRO A 170 -3.15 3.68 -7.48
N ARG A 171 -2.82 2.41 -7.21
CA ARG A 171 -3.66 1.26 -7.55
C ARG A 171 -4.93 1.19 -6.72
N LEU A 172 -4.83 1.42 -5.41
CA LEU A 172 -5.99 1.53 -4.51
C LEU A 172 -6.90 2.67 -4.98
N ILE A 173 -6.35 3.87 -5.17
CA ILE A 173 -7.06 5.08 -5.60
C ILE A 173 -7.69 4.88 -6.98
N HIS A 174 -6.98 4.30 -7.94
CA HIS A 174 -7.54 4.00 -9.27
C HIS A 174 -8.67 2.97 -9.17
N THR A 175 -8.51 1.89 -8.39
CA THR A 175 -9.55 0.88 -8.22
C THR A 175 -10.80 1.46 -7.53
N LEU A 176 -10.60 2.29 -6.51
CA LEU A 176 -11.67 2.97 -5.78
C LEU A 176 -12.37 4.04 -6.64
N SER A 177 -11.60 4.81 -7.41
CA SER A 177 -12.11 5.84 -8.33
C SER A 177 -12.98 5.22 -9.41
N GLU A 178 -12.52 4.14 -10.05
CA GLU A 178 -13.27 3.43 -11.08
C GLU A 178 -14.55 2.84 -10.52
N ILE A 179 -14.49 2.15 -9.38
CA ILE A 179 -15.71 1.61 -8.72
C ILE A 179 -16.66 2.73 -8.32
N ALA A 180 -16.17 3.89 -7.88
CA ALA A 180 -17.01 5.03 -7.55
C ALA A 180 -17.77 5.57 -8.77
N THR A 181 -17.23 5.41 -9.98
CA THR A 181 -17.84 5.87 -11.23
C THR A 181 -18.69 4.83 -11.95
N VAL A 182 -18.65 3.54 -11.57
CA VAL A 182 -19.49 2.52 -12.22
C VAL A 182 -20.96 2.61 -11.76
N ASP A 183 -21.87 2.82 -12.71
CA ASP A 183 -23.31 2.96 -12.44
C ASP A 183 -24.02 1.62 -12.21
N SER A 184 -23.44 0.52 -12.70
CA SER A 184 -23.97 -0.84 -12.53
C SER A 184 -23.91 -1.35 -11.08
N LEU A 185 -23.07 -0.75 -10.22
CA LEU A 185 -22.99 -1.07 -8.79
C LEU A 185 -23.86 -0.15 -7.94
N ARG A 186 -24.61 -0.75 -7.00
CA ARG A 186 -25.41 0.04 -6.05
C ARG A 186 -24.47 0.85 -5.15
N ALA A 187 -24.88 2.05 -4.76
CA ALA A 187 -24.07 2.93 -3.89
C ALA A 187 -23.61 2.23 -2.59
N ALA A 188 -24.45 1.37 -2.02
CA ALA A 188 -24.10 0.58 -0.84
C ALA A 188 -22.98 -0.44 -1.13
N GLU A 189 -22.99 -1.10 -2.29
CA GLU A 189 -21.97 -2.08 -2.68
C GLU A 189 -20.62 -1.40 -2.95
N ARG A 190 -20.66 -0.22 -3.60
CA ARG A 190 -19.48 0.64 -3.79
C ARG A 190 -18.88 1.05 -2.44
N ALA A 191 -19.71 1.48 -1.49
CA ALA A 191 -19.26 1.89 -0.15
C ALA A 191 -18.65 0.74 0.66
N ILE A 192 -19.26 -0.45 0.62
CA ILE A 192 -18.75 -1.65 1.29
C ILE A 192 -17.39 -2.05 0.71
N TYR A 193 -17.28 -2.18 -0.61
CA TYR A 193 -16.01 -2.52 -1.24
C TYR A 193 -14.90 -1.52 -0.90
N SER A 194 -15.22 -0.22 -0.97
CA SER A 194 -14.25 0.83 -0.64
C SER A 194 -13.78 0.77 0.80
N LYS A 195 -14.68 0.48 1.74
CA LYS A 195 -14.38 0.28 3.15
C LYS A 195 -13.48 -0.95 3.35
N ASP A 196 -13.86 -2.10 2.79
CA ASP A 196 -13.13 -3.36 2.97
C ASP A 196 -11.72 -3.29 2.39
N MET A 197 -11.58 -2.67 1.21
CA MET A 197 -10.28 -2.47 0.59
C MET A 197 -9.39 -1.51 1.38
N SER A 198 -9.97 -0.41 1.90
CA SER A 198 -9.24 0.55 2.74
C SER A 198 -8.80 -0.08 4.05
N ALA A 199 -9.68 -0.85 4.71
CA ALA A 199 -9.36 -1.58 5.93
C ALA A 199 -8.25 -2.63 5.70
N ALA A 200 -8.32 -3.37 4.59
CA ALA A 200 -7.27 -4.30 4.20
C ALA A 200 -5.93 -3.57 3.96
N TYR A 201 -5.95 -2.43 3.27
CA TYR A 201 -4.74 -1.65 3.03
C TYR A 201 -4.11 -1.14 4.33
N PHE A 202 -4.90 -0.53 5.22
CA PHE A 202 -4.37 0.03 6.47
C PHE A 202 -3.85 -1.05 7.42
N SER A 203 -4.52 -2.21 7.52
CA SER A 203 -3.99 -3.29 8.36
C SER A 203 -2.83 -4.05 7.70
N ALA A 204 -2.60 -3.88 6.39
CA ALA A 204 -1.41 -4.39 5.72
C ALA A 204 -0.11 -3.73 6.24
N LEU A 205 -0.20 -2.48 6.74
CA LEU A 205 0.93 -1.74 7.32
C LEU A 205 1.52 -2.43 8.56
N ASP A 206 0.68 -3.19 9.26
CA ASP A 206 1.06 -3.94 10.45
C ASP A 206 1.54 -5.37 10.10
N GLN A 207 1.52 -5.80 8.85
CA GLN A 207 1.86 -7.19 8.51
C GLN A 207 3.36 -7.48 8.57
N TRP A 208 3.70 -8.69 9.01
CA TRP A 208 5.02 -9.26 8.81
C TRP A 208 5.17 -9.87 7.42
N THR A 209 6.39 -9.86 6.89
CA THR A 209 6.72 -10.71 5.74
C THR A 209 6.68 -12.19 6.14
N ASN A 210 6.17 -13.04 5.25
CA ASN A 210 6.16 -14.49 5.46
C ASN A 210 7.55 -15.12 5.39
N GLN A 211 8.58 -14.33 5.05
CA GLN A 211 9.98 -14.75 5.05
C GLN A 211 10.59 -14.88 6.46
N ARG A 212 9.85 -14.50 7.50
CA ARG A 212 10.27 -14.66 8.90
C ARG A 212 9.47 -15.82 9.53
N PRO A 213 9.95 -17.07 9.45
CA PRO A 213 9.20 -18.22 9.94
C PRO A 213 8.97 -18.19 11.46
N HIS A 214 9.89 -17.57 12.21
CA HIS A 214 9.83 -17.49 13.67
C HIS A 214 8.78 -16.51 14.23
N PHE A 215 8.11 -15.72 13.37
CA PHE A 215 7.13 -14.71 13.78
C PHE A 215 5.82 -14.92 12.99
N ILE A 216 4.73 -15.22 13.69
CA ILE A 216 3.41 -15.48 13.08
C ILE A 216 2.40 -14.49 13.65
N GLY A 217 1.63 -13.81 12.79
CA GLY A 217 0.70 -12.76 13.18
C GLY A 217 1.06 -11.42 12.53
N ASP A 218 0.73 -10.33 13.20
CA ASP A 218 1.03 -8.95 12.78
C ASP A 218 1.87 -8.20 13.83
N ARG A 219 2.25 -6.96 13.57
CA ARG A 219 3.12 -6.17 14.44
C ARG A 219 2.47 -5.80 15.78
N LYS A 220 1.15 -5.88 15.89
CA LYS A 220 0.38 -5.57 17.10
C LYS A 220 0.07 -6.81 17.92
N HIS A 221 -0.12 -7.95 17.28
CA HIS A 221 -0.36 -9.24 17.92
C HIS A 221 0.33 -10.36 17.13
N TYR A 222 1.33 -10.99 17.74
CA TYR A 222 2.08 -12.07 17.10
C TYR A 222 2.57 -13.12 18.09
N PHE A 223 2.96 -14.25 17.53
CA PHE A 223 3.60 -15.36 18.21
C PHE A 223 5.05 -15.44 17.77
N ALA A 224 5.96 -15.59 18.74
CA ALA A 224 7.38 -15.80 18.49
C ALA A 224 7.80 -17.20 18.91
N ARG A 225 8.62 -17.84 18.08
CA ARG A 225 9.19 -19.17 18.35
C ARG A 225 10.55 -19.04 19.03
N GLU A 226 10.67 -19.62 20.21
CA GLU A 226 11.93 -19.66 20.96
C GLU A 226 12.91 -20.70 20.41
N ARG A 227 14.16 -20.67 20.90
CA ARG A 227 15.24 -21.55 20.45
C ARG A 227 15.01 -23.02 20.83
N ASP A 228 14.38 -23.26 21.98
CA ASP A 228 14.01 -24.60 22.46
C ASP A 228 12.75 -25.15 21.77
N GLY A 229 12.05 -24.31 21.01
CA GLY A 229 10.82 -24.66 20.31
C GLY A 229 9.53 -24.31 21.02
N ALA A 230 9.58 -23.63 22.16
CA ALA A 230 8.40 -23.04 22.78
C ALA A 230 7.84 -21.87 21.95
N TRP A 231 6.56 -21.57 22.16
CA TRP A 231 5.86 -20.44 21.54
C TRP A 231 5.39 -19.47 22.61
N ILE A 232 5.68 -18.19 22.38
CA ILE A 232 5.18 -17.08 23.20
C ILE A 232 4.26 -16.21 22.36
N GLU A 233 3.13 -15.80 22.94
CA GLU A 233 2.24 -14.78 22.42
C GLU A 233 2.70 -13.41 22.91
N ILE A 234 2.75 -12.44 22.01
CA ILE A 234 3.16 -11.07 22.28
C ILE A 234 2.07 -10.13 21.75
N MET A 235 1.51 -9.32 22.65
CA MET A 235 0.53 -8.29 22.31
C MET A 235 1.14 -6.93 22.63
N ALA A 236 1.11 -6.02 21.66
CA ALA A 236 1.47 -4.63 21.88
C ALA A 236 0.55 -4.04 22.95
N SER A 237 1.15 -3.45 23.99
CA SER A 237 0.37 -2.90 25.09
C SER A 237 -0.50 -1.74 24.59
N PRO A 238 -1.79 -1.67 24.95
CA PRO A 238 -2.58 -0.47 24.67
C PRO A 238 -1.92 0.72 25.36
N MET A 239 -1.87 1.86 24.68
CA MET A 239 -1.41 3.11 25.27
C MET A 239 -2.34 3.44 26.45
N SER A 240 -1.88 3.24 27.69
CA SER A 240 -2.64 3.63 28.88
C SER A 240 -2.46 5.12 29.12
N MET A 241 -3.56 5.89 29.08
CA MET A 241 -3.57 7.27 29.55
C MET A 241 -3.80 7.30 31.06
N ASN A 242 -2.74 7.06 31.84
CA ASN A 242 -2.79 7.28 33.28
C ASN A 242 -2.75 8.80 33.50
N SER A 243 -3.87 9.41 33.87
CA SER A 243 -4.06 10.87 33.93
C SER A 243 -3.26 11.61 35.03
N SER A 244 -2.08 11.15 35.45
CA SER A 244 -1.30 11.84 36.48
C SER A 244 0.24 11.76 36.38
N MET A 245 0.85 10.96 35.51
CA MET A 245 2.33 10.93 35.41
C MET A 245 2.84 10.55 34.01
N GLY A 246 2.63 11.41 33.01
CA GLY A 246 3.25 11.25 31.69
C GLY A 246 2.87 9.96 30.95
N ALA A 247 3.32 9.83 29.70
CA ALA A 247 3.16 8.58 28.95
C ALA A 247 4.22 7.57 29.42
N THR A 248 3.83 6.59 30.22
CA THR A 248 4.64 5.38 30.43
C THR A 248 4.27 4.37 29.35
N MET A 249 5.26 3.94 28.55
CA MET A 249 5.09 2.77 27.68
C MET A 249 4.98 1.55 28.60
N ASP A 250 3.79 0.96 28.70
CA ASP A 250 3.64 -0.34 29.36
C ASP A 250 4.41 -1.40 28.55
N GLU A 251 5.12 -2.28 29.25
CA GLU A 251 5.80 -3.44 28.66
C GLU A 251 4.80 -4.26 27.83
N PRO A 252 5.20 -4.81 26.67
CA PRO A 252 4.33 -5.66 25.87
C PRO A 252 3.87 -6.88 26.69
N LEU A 253 2.58 -7.22 26.58
CA LEU A 253 2.05 -8.39 27.27
C LEU A 253 2.60 -9.65 26.60
N MET A 254 3.31 -10.48 27.37
CA MET A 254 3.86 -11.75 26.92
C MET A 254 3.18 -12.91 27.66
N ARG A 255 2.77 -13.94 26.92
CA ARG A 255 2.12 -15.14 27.48
C ARG A 255 2.64 -16.40 26.82
N ASP A 256 2.89 -17.44 27.62
CA ASP A 256 3.17 -18.77 27.08
C ASP A 256 1.95 -19.32 26.35
N VAL A 257 2.13 -19.71 25.09
CA VAL A 257 1.12 -20.45 24.35
C VAL A 257 1.06 -21.84 24.94
N THR A 258 -0.02 -22.23 25.62
CA THR A 258 -0.16 -23.53 26.27
C THR A 258 -1.20 -24.44 25.62
N ASP A 259 -2.10 -23.87 24.82
CA ASP A 259 -3.12 -24.64 24.09
C ASP A 259 -2.48 -25.54 23.02
N PRO A 260 -2.68 -26.87 23.06
CA PRO A 260 -2.12 -27.78 22.06
C PRO A 260 -2.60 -27.50 20.64
N ALA A 261 -3.85 -27.05 20.45
CA ALA A 261 -4.38 -26.79 19.12
C ALA A 261 -3.74 -25.55 18.49
N GLU A 262 -3.65 -24.45 19.23
CA GLU A 262 -2.92 -23.24 18.84
C GLU A 262 -1.45 -23.54 18.51
N ARG A 263 -0.74 -24.29 19.38
CA ARG A 263 0.64 -24.72 19.12
C ARG A 263 0.78 -25.51 17.82
N ALA A 264 -0.14 -26.44 17.55
CA ALA A 264 -0.09 -27.24 16.33
C ALA A 264 -0.27 -26.38 15.07
N GLN A 265 -1.15 -25.37 15.10
CA GLN A 265 -1.33 -24.44 13.99
C GLN A 265 -0.10 -23.55 13.76
N LEU A 266 0.52 -23.05 14.85
CA LEU A 266 1.74 -22.24 14.77
C LEU A 266 2.91 -23.06 14.23
N GLU A 267 3.07 -24.29 14.68
CA GLU A 267 4.13 -25.17 14.18
C GLU A 267 3.88 -25.55 12.71
N ASP A 268 2.64 -25.83 12.29
CA ASP A 268 2.33 -26.08 10.89
C ASP A 268 2.69 -24.88 9.99
N THR A 269 2.35 -23.67 10.44
CA THR A 269 2.68 -22.42 9.74
C THR A 269 4.19 -22.18 9.69
N TYR A 270 4.91 -22.47 10.77
CA TYR A 270 6.37 -22.42 10.82
C TYR A 270 6.98 -23.38 9.80
N GLN A 271 6.55 -24.65 9.78
CA GLN A 271 7.05 -25.66 8.85
C GLN A 271 6.77 -25.27 7.40
N LEU A 272 5.57 -24.79 7.09
CA LEU A 272 5.22 -24.28 5.76
C LEU A 272 6.17 -23.16 5.30
N ARG A 273 6.51 -22.22 6.17
CA ARG A 273 7.43 -21.13 5.81
C ARG A 273 8.87 -21.63 5.61
N ARG A 274 9.31 -22.65 6.37
CA ARG A 274 10.60 -23.34 6.12
C ARG A 274 10.60 -24.14 4.81
N GLU A 275 9.49 -24.81 4.50
CA GLU A 275 9.30 -25.50 3.21
C GLU A 275 9.43 -24.52 2.05
N ARG A 276 8.82 -23.34 2.15
CA ARG A 276 8.94 -22.27 1.15
C ARG A 276 10.34 -21.69 1.04
N GLU A 277 11.02 -21.46 2.17
CA GLU A 277 12.43 -21.05 2.19
C GLU A 277 13.31 -22.06 1.44
N LYS A 278 13.15 -23.36 1.70
CA LYS A 278 13.87 -24.40 0.97
C LYS A 278 13.48 -24.46 -0.52
N ALA A 279 12.18 -24.31 -0.83
CA ALA A 279 11.69 -24.33 -2.21
C ALA A 279 12.20 -23.12 -3.02
N ARG A 280 12.39 -21.96 -2.38
CA ARG A 280 12.99 -20.78 -3.02
C ARG A 280 14.36 -21.10 -3.63
N ASP A 281 15.15 -21.96 -3.01
CA ASP A 281 16.47 -22.34 -3.51
C ASP A 281 16.42 -23.47 -4.56
N ALA A 282 15.29 -24.15 -4.71
CA ALA A 282 15.10 -25.25 -5.64
C ALA A 282 14.72 -24.76 -7.05
N THR A 283 15.73 -24.40 -7.85
CA THR A 283 15.57 -23.97 -9.24
C THR A 283 15.43 -25.13 -10.21
N HIS A 284 14.72 -24.91 -11.31
CA HIS A 284 14.80 -25.79 -12.47
C HIS A 284 16.21 -25.66 -13.11
N PRO A 285 16.84 -26.75 -13.60
CA PRO A 285 18.19 -26.67 -14.19
C PRO A 285 18.33 -25.70 -15.36
N ASP A 286 17.26 -25.53 -16.13
CA ASP A 286 17.21 -24.60 -17.26
C ASP A 286 16.77 -23.17 -16.89
N ASP A 287 16.37 -22.94 -15.64
CA ASP A 287 15.96 -21.62 -15.19
C ASP A 287 17.18 -20.82 -14.70
N THR A 288 17.61 -19.86 -15.52
CA THR A 288 18.71 -18.94 -15.19
C THR A 288 18.23 -17.64 -14.54
N SER A 289 16.93 -17.51 -14.22
CA SER A 289 16.39 -16.31 -13.61
C SER A 289 16.88 -16.12 -12.19
N GLN A 290 17.27 -14.88 -11.88
CA GLN A 290 17.54 -14.48 -10.50
C GLN A 290 16.22 -14.19 -9.78
N LEU A 291 16.25 -14.24 -8.45
CA LEU A 291 15.10 -13.82 -7.66
C LEU A 291 14.93 -12.31 -7.78
N VAL A 292 13.78 -11.87 -8.29
CA VAL A 292 13.40 -10.47 -8.36
C VAL A 292 13.11 -9.99 -6.94
N PRO A 293 13.72 -8.91 -6.44
CA PRO A 293 13.35 -8.33 -5.16
C PRO A 293 11.97 -7.68 -5.26
N SER A 294 11.16 -7.78 -4.20
CA SER A 294 9.86 -7.13 -4.18
C SER A 294 10.01 -5.61 -4.21
N GLN A 295 9.26 -4.97 -5.11
CA GLN A 295 9.18 -3.51 -5.15
C GLN A 295 8.50 -3.02 -3.86
N HIS A 296 9.09 -2.02 -3.21
CA HIS A 296 8.64 -1.45 -1.92
C HIS A 296 8.41 -2.48 -0.80
N PRO A 297 9.48 -3.10 -0.26
CA PRO A 297 9.35 -4.09 0.82
C PRO A 297 8.65 -3.52 2.06
N LEU A 298 7.81 -4.30 2.75
CA LEU A 298 7.13 -3.91 4.00
C LEU A 298 8.08 -3.49 5.12
N THR A 299 9.33 -3.95 5.08
CA THR A 299 10.40 -3.53 6.00
C THR A 299 10.80 -2.07 5.79
N HIS A 300 10.52 -1.50 4.61
CA HIS A 300 10.79 -0.10 4.27
C HIS A 300 9.53 0.77 4.36
N VAL A 301 8.39 0.18 4.71
CA VAL A 301 7.11 0.87 4.90
C VAL A 301 6.98 1.24 6.37
N VAL A 302 7.50 2.41 6.72
CA VAL A 302 7.13 3.11 7.96
C VAL A 302 6.00 4.06 7.62
N PRO A 303 4.85 4.06 8.31
CA PRO A 303 3.88 5.14 8.17
C PRO A 303 4.56 6.43 8.65
N ARG A 304 5.09 7.23 7.72
CA ARG A 304 5.62 8.57 8.04
C ARG A 304 4.52 9.63 8.14
N ALA A 305 3.26 9.22 8.00
CA ALA A 305 2.12 10.12 8.01
C ALA A 305 1.15 9.70 9.13
N SER A 306 0.90 10.60 10.07
CA SER A 306 -0.10 10.45 11.13
C SER A 306 -1.18 11.51 10.97
N ALA A 307 -2.33 11.32 11.62
CA ALA A 307 -3.26 12.43 11.81
C ALA A 307 -2.60 13.52 12.67
N PRO A 308 -2.94 14.81 12.46
CA PRO A 308 -2.45 15.87 13.33
C PRO A 308 -3.01 15.70 14.75
N LEU A 309 -2.18 15.98 15.76
CA LEU A 309 -2.56 15.91 17.17
C LEU A 309 -3.26 17.21 17.63
N PRO A 310 -4.15 17.15 18.64
CA PRO A 310 -4.72 18.35 19.25
C PRO A 310 -3.63 19.29 19.78
N GLY A 311 -3.69 20.57 19.42
CA GLY A 311 -2.69 21.58 19.83
C GLY A 311 -1.48 21.69 18.90
N GLU A 312 -1.42 20.90 17.82
CA GLU A 312 -0.44 21.09 16.77
C GLU A 312 -0.71 22.36 15.96
N ASP A 313 0.33 22.78 15.26
CA ASP A 313 0.32 23.97 14.43
C ASP A 313 -0.88 23.99 13.45
N PRO A 314 -1.68 25.08 13.40
CA PRO A 314 -2.89 25.13 12.59
C PRO A 314 -2.65 24.98 11.09
N LEU A 315 -1.57 25.55 10.55
CA LEU A 315 -1.27 25.45 9.11
C LEU A 315 -0.82 24.04 8.75
N TYR A 316 0.10 23.47 9.54
CA TYR A 316 0.51 22.08 9.39
C TYR A 316 -0.70 21.14 9.42
N SER A 317 -1.58 21.32 10.41
CA SER A 317 -2.79 20.51 10.57
C SER A 317 -3.73 20.64 9.38
N ASN A 318 -3.92 21.86 8.89
CA ASN A 318 -4.77 22.16 7.73
C ASN A 318 -4.23 21.55 6.43
N LEU A 319 -2.92 21.66 6.18
CA LEU A 319 -2.24 21.05 5.04
C LEU A 319 -2.25 19.52 5.14
N ARG A 320 -1.99 18.97 6.33
CA ARG A 320 -1.98 17.53 6.57
C ARG A 320 -3.35 16.91 6.31
N GLN A 321 -4.44 17.61 6.64
CA GLN A 321 -5.81 17.16 6.40
C GLN A 321 -6.19 17.16 4.90
N ARG A 322 -5.52 17.95 4.07
CA ARG A 322 -5.80 18.09 2.63
C ARG A 322 -4.88 17.23 1.76
N LEU A 323 -3.62 17.13 2.17
CA LEU A 323 -2.59 16.38 1.44
C LEU A 323 -2.73 14.88 1.67
N PRO A 324 -2.44 14.06 0.64
CA PRO A 324 -2.55 12.62 0.73
C PRO A 324 -1.57 12.06 1.78
N MET A 325 -1.90 10.91 2.35
CA MET A 325 -1.05 10.23 3.35
C MET A 325 0.32 9.81 2.82
N GLU A 326 0.52 9.87 1.50
CA GLU A 326 1.80 9.64 0.82
C GLU A 326 2.82 10.73 1.13
N VAL A 327 2.35 11.95 1.45
CA VAL A 327 3.21 13.03 1.91
C VAL A 327 3.55 12.77 3.38
N SER A 328 4.84 12.53 3.63
CA SER A 328 5.33 12.34 5.00
C SER A 328 5.04 13.56 5.88
N ASN A 329 4.89 13.34 7.19
CA ASN A 329 4.77 14.40 8.19
C ASN A 329 5.92 15.42 8.08
N ASP A 330 7.13 14.94 7.76
CA ASP A 330 8.33 15.77 7.52
C ASP A 330 8.14 16.69 6.32
N GLN A 331 7.61 16.17 5.21
CA GLN A 331 7.35 16.96 4.01
C GLN A 331 6.18 17.94 4.17
N VAL A 332 5.12 17.55 4.88
CA VAL A 332 4.03 18.48 5.22
C VAL A 332 4.55 19.60 6.14
N ALA A 333 5.42 19.28 7.10
CA ALA A 333 6.05 20.26 7.97
C ALA A 333 6.95 21.22 7.17
N LEU A 334 7.80 20.70 6.30
CA LEU A 334 8.64 21.51 5.41
C LEU A 334 7.80 22.42 4.49
N LEU A 335 6.71 21.89 3.92
CA LEU A 335 5.77 22.67 3.11
C LEU A 335 5.12 23.79 3.94
N SER A 336 4.73 23.50 5.19
CA SER A 336 4.15 24.51 6.08
C SER A 336 5.13 25.67 6.33
N CYS A 337 6.43 25.39 6.53
CA CYS A 337 7.46 26.42 6.63
C CYS A 337 7.61 27.20 5.33
N HIS A 338 7.57 26.49 4.19
CA HIS A 338 7.74 27.09 2.88
C HIS A 338 6.59 28.06 2.56
N VAL A 339 5.35 27.67 2.86
CA VAL A 339 4.16 28.52 2.71
C VAL A 339 4.25 29.78 3.59
N ARG A 340 4.70 29.65 4.85
CA ARG A 340 4.88 30.78 5.78
C ARG A 340 5.85 31.85 5.30
N ARG A 341 6.84 31.49 4.48
CA ARG A 341 7.78 32.46 3.89
C ARG A 341 7.13 33.38 2.85
N TYR A 342 5.94 33.04 2.37
CA TYR A 342 5.24 33.80 1.32
C TYR A 342 4.04 34.60 1.82
N GLU A 343 3.44 34.23 2.96
CA GLU A 343 2.43 35.03 3.63
C GLU A 343 2.74 35.13 5.12
N SER A 344 3.16 36.31 5.55
CA SER A 344 3.35 36.64 6.96
C SER A 344 2.07 37.23 7.55
N LEU A 345 1.62 36.68 8.69
CA LEU A 345 0.74 37.30 9.70
C LEU A 345 -0.80 37.25 9.53
N ARG A 346 -1.36 36.54 8.56
CA ARG A 346 -2.80 36.24 8.55
C ARG A 346 -3.06 34.77 8.87
N PRO A 347 -4.25 34.38 9.38
CA PRO A 347 -4.62 32.97 9.34
C PRO A 347 -4.52 32.55 7.87
N ILE A 348 -3.50 31.75 7.56
CA ILE A 348 -3.19 31.34 6.19
C ILE A 348 -4.42 30.61 5.67
N SER A 349 -5.15 31.26 4.77
CA SER A 349 -6.34 30.68 4.14
C SER A 349 -5.84 29.81 3.01
N VAL A 350 -5.46 28.58 3.32
CA VAL A 350 -5.22 27.56 2.30
C VAL A 350 -6.58 27.23 1.69
N ASN A 351 -6.78 27.62 0.43
CA ASN A 351 -7.99 27.27 -0.31
C ASN A 351 -7.97 25.79 -0.68
N ASP A 352 -6.81 25.32 -1.13
CA ASP A 352 -6.60 23.94 -1.55
C ASP A 352 -5.13 23.53 -1.39
N ALA A 353 -4.91 22.23 -1.17
CA ALA A 353 -3.59 21.62 -1.15
C ALA A 353 -3.66 20.20 -1.70
N GLN A 354 -2.90 19.94 -2.76
CA GLN A 354 -2.94 18.67 -3.49
C GLN A 354 -1.54 18.24 -3.91
N LEU A 355 -1.42 16.96 -4.28
CA LEU A 355 -0.22 16.41 -4.90
C LEU A 355 -0.47 16.33 -6.41
N GLU A 356 0.32 17.06 -7.19
CA GLU A 356 0.30 17.01 -8.66
C GLU A 356 1.63 16.41 -9.14
N ASP A 357 1.57 15.24 -9.78
CA ASP A 357 2.73 14.46 -10.21
C ASP A 357 3.73 14.19 -9.07
N ASN A 358 4.79 15.00 -8.98
CA ASN A 358 5.84 14.93 -7.97
C ASN A 358 5.98 16.25 -7.17
N GLN A 359 4.96 17.10 -7.17
CA GLN A 359 4.97 18.39 -6.51
C GLN A 359 3.77 18.54 -5.58
N MET A 360 4.04 18.93 -4.34
CA MET A 360 3.00 19.43 -3.45
C MET A 360 2.64 20.84 -3.89
N VAL A 361 1.36 21.06 -4.17
CA VAL A 361 0.82 22.31 -4.66
C VAL A 361 -0.13 22.86 -3.61
N VAL A 362 0.14 24.07 -3.14
CA VAL A 362 -0.73 24.82 -2.23
C VAL A 362 -1.28 26.04 -2.94
N THR A 363 -2.60 26.15 -3.00
CA THR A 363 -3.31 27.27 -3.61
C THR A 363 -3.84 28.19 -2.51
N MET A 364 -3.37 29.44 -2.53
CA MET A 364 -3.79 30.54 -1.66
C MET A 364 -4.52 31.60 -2.52
N PRO A 365 -5.32 32.52 -1.93
CA PRO A 365 -6.17 33.47 -2.66
C PRO A 365 -5.47 34.28 -3.76
N HIS A 366 -4.17 34.55 -3.61
CA HIS A 366 -3.40 35.36 -4.56
C HIS A 366 -2.10 34.69 -5.03
N LYS A 367 -1.89 33.41 -4.69
CA LYS A 367 -0.61 32.75 -4.95
C LYS A 367 -0.71 31.22 -4.97
N ARG A 368 0.12 30.60 -5.81
CA ARG A 368 0.36 29.16 -5.85
C ARG A 368 1.78 28.89 -5.38
N VAL A 369 1.94 27.99 -4.42
CA VAL A 369 3.23 27.55 -3.87
C VAL A 369 3.43 26.09 -4.25
N THR A 370 4.60 25.76 -4.81
CA THR A 370 4.94 24.41 -5.22
C THR A 370 6.22 23.96 -4.49
N LEU A 371 6.22 22.72 -4.02
CA LEU A 371 7.40 22.09 -3.41
C LEU A 371 7.57 20.69 -3.99
N SER A 372 8.73 20.43 -4.58
CA SER A 372 9.05 19.09 -5.10
C SER A 372 9.19 18.08 -3.96
N MET A 373 8.66 16.88 -4.18
CA MET A 373 8.81 15.73 -3.30
C MET A 373 10.25 15.19 -3.27
N ASP A 374 11.09 15.57 -4.23
CA ASP A 374 12.51 15.20 -4.27
C ASP A 374 13.35 16.02 -3.28
N VAL A 375 12.79 17.10 -2.73
CA VAL A 375 13.48 17.90 -1.71
C VAL A 375 13.52 17.09 -0.41
N PRO A 376 14.70 16.71 0.08
CA PRO A 376 14.80 15.96 1.33
C PRO A 376 14.26 16.82 2.47
N ALA A 377 13.23 16.30 3.15
CA ALA A 377 12.64 16.98 4.29
C ALA A 377 13.44 16.67 5.57
N PRO A 378 13.80 17.68 6.37
CA PRO A 378 14.31 17.45 7.72
C PRO A 378 13.19 16.87 8.60
N PRO A 379 13.52 16.29 9.77
CA PRO A 379 12.51 15.83 10.73
C PRO A 379 11.46 16.91 11.02
N LYS A 380 10.19 16.52 11.11
CA LYS A 380 9.04 17.40 11.37
C LYS A 380 9.35 18.45 12.43
N GLU A 381 9.93 18.05 13.56
CA GLU A 381 10.19 18.92 14.71
C GLU A 381 11.05 20.13 14.31
N PHE A 382 12.08 19.91 13.49
CA PHE A 382 12.98 20.96 13.03
C PHE A 382 12.27 21.99 12.15
N SER A 383 11.44 21.51 11.22
CA SER A 383 10.60 22.39 10.41
C SER A 383 9.61 23.16 11.29
N MET A 384 8.97 22.51 12.26
CA MET A 384 8.03 23.17 13.15
C MET A 384 8.66 24.27 14.01
N GLU A 385 9.88 24.05 14.53
CA GLU A 385 10.65 25.08 15.24
C GLU A 385 10.96 26.27 14.32
N GLN A 386 11.40 26.01 13.09
CA GLN A 386 11.65 27.07 12.11
C GLN A 386 10.36 27.85 11.78
N ALA A 387 9.21 27.17 11.67
CA ALA A 387 7.92 27.81 11.43
C ALA A 387 7.53 28.74 12.60
N GLN A 388 7.73 28.30 13.84
CA GLN A 388 7.47 29.13 15.03
C GLN A 388 8.38 30.37 15.08
N GLN A 389 9.65 30.24 14.70
CA GLN A 389 10.56 31.39 14.63
C GLN A 389 10.10 32.41 13.59
N LEU A 390 9.69 31.96 12.40
CA LEU A 390 9.15 32.85 11.36
C LEU A 390 7.91 33.61 11.85
N ASP A 391 7.03 32.94 12.60
CA ASP A 391 5.83 33.56 13.17
C ASP A 391 6.17 34.52 14.33
N ALA A 392 7.28 34.33 15.04
CA ALA A 392 7.78 35.23 16.08
C ALA A 392 8.42 36.50 15.47
N ASP A 393 9.32 36.33 14.50
CA ASP A 393 10.00 37.42 13.79
C ASP A 393 8.99 38.33 13.08
N ALA A 394 7.98 37.73 12.43
CA ALA A 394 6.95 38.49 11.76
C ALA A 394 6.11 39.31 12.75
N ARG A 395 5.83 38.77 13.95
CA ARG A 395 5.10 39.48 15.00
C ARG A 395 5.90 40.66 15.54
N GLU A 396 7.20 40.47 15.76
CA GLU A 396 8.09 41.54 16.20
C GLU A 396 8.14 42.68 15.16
N GLN A 397 8.34 42.37 13.88
CA GLN A 397 8.31 43.36 12.81
C GLN A 397 6.97 44.08 12.68
N ALA A 398 5.84 43.41 12.96
CA ALA A 398 4.53 44.04 12.96
C ALA A 398 4.39 45.04 14.11
N ILE A 399 4.87 44.67 15.30
CA ILE A 399 4.89 45.55 16.48
C ILE A 399 5.80 46.75 16.23
N GLU A 400 7.01 46.55 15.71
CA GLU A 400 7.93 47.63 15.37
C GLU A 400 7.34 48.61 14.35
N ARG A 401 6.65 48.09 13.32
CA ARG A 401 5.94 48.93 12.35
C ARG A 401 4.80 49.72 12.98
N GLN A 402 4.07 49.14 13.91
CA GLN A 402 3.03 49.87 14.65
C GLN A 402 3.63 50.96 15.55
N ILE A 403 4.73 50.66 16.23
CA ILE A 403 5.43 51.62 17.10
C ILE A 403 6.02 52.76 16.26
N SER A 404 6.65 52.46 15.12
CA SER A 404 7.21 53.49 14.23
C SER A 404 6.11 54.36 13.61
N PHE A 405 5.01 53.76 13.17
CA PHE A 405 3.84 54.50 12.67
C PHE A 405 3.21 55.39 13.74
N ALA A 406 3.05 54.89 14.98
CA ALA A 406 2.56 55.67 16.11
C ALA A 406 3.50 56.83 16.50
N ARG A 407 4.82 56.62 16.44
CA ARG A 407 5.82 57.68 16.64
C ARG A 407 5.75 58.74 15.56
N GLN A 408 5.56 58.36 14.29
CA GLN A 408 5.43 59.30 13.17
C GLN A 408 4.18 60.17 13.32
N LEU A 409 3.03 59.58 13.64
CA LEU A 409 1.80 60.31 13.94
C LEU A 409 1.93 61.25 15.15
N ALA A 410 2.69 60.86 16.18
CA ALA A 410 2.94 61.71 17.34
C ALA A 410 3.86 62.90 17.03
N MET A 411 4.82 62.75 16.11
CA MET A 411 5.66 63.86 15.64
C MET A 411 4.89 64.84 14.74
N GLU A 412 4.03 64.35 13.85
CA GLU A 412 3.18 65.21 13.00
C GLU A 412 2.21 66.08 13.82
N ARG A 413 1.69 65.54 14.94
CA ARG A 413 0.86 66.29 15.90
C ARG A 413 1.65 67.33 16.70
N ARG A 414 2.94 67.11 16.98
CA ARG A 414 3.81 68.13 17.62
C ARG A 414 4.27 69.21 16.64
N GLY A 415 4.49 68.89 15.37
CA GLY A 415 4.80 69.88 14.32
C GLY A 415 3.68 70.90 14.10
N HIS A 416 2.42 70.48 14.22
CA HIS A 416 1.26 71.38 14.14
C HIS A 416 1.04 72.27 15.38
N SER A 417 1.69 71.97 16.52
CA SER A 417 1.58 72.78 17.74
C SER A 417 2.62 73.89 17.83
N LEU A 418 3.66 73.90 16.98
CA LEU A 418 4.70 74.94 16.94
C LEU A 418 4.50 75.97 15.82
N SER A 419 3.41 75.85 15.04
CA SER A 419 3.06 76.76 13.95
C SER A 419 1.77 77.55 14.21
N ARG A 420 1.41 77.77 15.48
CA ARG A 420 0.35 78.70 15.89
C ARG A 420 0.90 79.83 16.74
#